data_AF-A0A4Y3WNJ2-F1
#
_entry.id   AF-A0A4Y3WNJ2-F1
#
_cell.length_a   1.000
_cell.length_b   1.000
_cell.length_c   1.000
_cell.angle_alpha   90.00
_cell.angle_beta   90.00
_cell.angle_gamma   90.00
#
_symmetry.space_group_name_H-M   'P 1'
#
loop_
_entity.id
_entity.type
_entity.pdbx_description
1 polymer ?
#
loop_
_entity_poly.entity_id
_entity_poly.type
_entity_poly.pdbx_seq_one_letter_code
_entity_poly.pdbx_strand_id
1 'polypeptide(L)'
;MTGARRVYAVLLTLAALVLSAPPAGAAPGGAAYLRLAHLSPDTPAADVYVASVGDPAQSFVLPGVGYGAVSPYRPVPPGAYVVSMRAAGAAESSPPVVSTTVDAAAGNAYTVAGTGLSAELGLSVLDDRLDMPAAGRASVRVINAAVSAPVVDCGRAGQEPWARDVAFGTSTGYADVPLGTWDLEVTAAGRTVATLPVTLDTNSVYSVLLVDRGGAVAAELHRDSSGTAEVPRGGVETGLGGTAGVGPPHLAGFVAALSVLGVLVAVAVRADSRARR
;
A
#
# COMPACT_ATOMS: atom_id res chain seq x y z
N MET A 1 -14.41 -66.57 46.70
CA MET A 1 -13.13 -65.89 46.40
C MET A 1 -12.99 -65.87 44.88
N THR A 2 -13.50 -64.82 44.21
CA THR A 2 -12.77 -63.59 43.79
C THR A 2 -11.87 -63.88 42.59
N GLY A 3 -12.05 -63.35 41.39
CA GLY A 3 -13.04 -62.40 40.88
C GLY A 3 -12.90 -62.31 39.36
N ALA A 4 -13.96 -62.67 38.64
CA ALA A 4 -14.09 -62.40 37.22
C ALA A 4 -14.85 -61.07 37.07
N ARG A 5 -14.13 -59.95 37.13
CA ARG A 5 -14.65 -58.61 36.87
C ARG A 5 -13.46 -57.66 36.70
N ARG A 6 -13.48 -56.87 35.63
CA ARG A 6 -12.63 -55.70 35.33
C ARG A 6 -11.34 -56.03 34.57
N VAL A 7 -11.38 -55.97 33.23
CA VAL A 7 -10.45 -55.18 32.40
C VAL A 7 -11.14 -54.87 31.05
N TYR A 8 -12.09 -53.94 31.06
CA TYR A 8 -12.59 -53.25 29.86
C TYR A 8 -12.60 -51.77 30.21
N ALA A 9 -11.42 -51.15 30.09
CA ALA A 9 -11.08 -49.73 30.26
C ALA A 9 -9.56 -49.76 30.36
N VAL A 10 -8.75 -49.25 29.44
CA VAL A 10 -8.66 -47.85 29.02
C VAL A 10 -7.81 -47.89 27.74
N LEU A 11 -8.35 -47.56 26.57
CA LEU A 11 -7.56 -47.42 25.35
C LEU A 11 -8.27 -46.51 24.31
N LEU A 12 -8.81 -45.38 24.76
CA LEU A 12 -9.51 -44.44 23.88
C LEU A 12 -9.57 -43.02 24.48
N THR A 13 -8.43 -42.34 24.55
CA THR A 13 -8.25 -40.87 24.74
C THR A 13 -6.76 -40.61 24.49
N LEU A 14 -6.24 -39.76 23.61
CA LEU A 14 -6.75 -38.55 22.98
C LEU A 14 -5.80 -38.27 21.79
N ALA A 15 -6.14 -38.71 20.57
CA ALA A 15 -5.37 -38.41 19.37
C ALA A 15 -6.25 -37.57 18.43
N ALA A 16 -6.19 -36.24 18.63
CA ALA A 16 -6.45 -35.21 17.63
C ALA A 16 -6.44 -33.83 18.32
N LEU A 17 -5.26 -33.37 18.76
CA LEU A 17 -5.05 -31.92 18.83
C LEU A 17 -4.71 -31.48 17.41
N VAL A 18 -5.73 -31.38 16.56
CA VAL A 18 -5.60 -30.54 15.36
C VAL A 18 -5.48 -29.13 15.91
N LEU A 19 -4.28 -28.57 15.85
CA LEU A 19 -4.05 -27.17 16.07
C LEU A 19 -4.82 -26.44 14.98
N SER A 20 -6.09 -26.12 15.25
CA SER A 20 -6.83 -25.15 14.47
C SER A 20 -6.16 -23.81 14.76
N ALA A 21 -5.10 -23.50 14.02
CA ALA A 21 -4.70 -22.13 13.83
C ALA A 21 -5.97 -21.41 13.38
N PRO A 22 -6.41 -20.32 14.04
CA PRO A 22 -7.42 -19.49 13.43
C PRO A 22 -6.91 -19.16 12.02
N PRO A 23 -7.77 -19.10 10.99
CA PRO A 23 -7.34 -18.50 9.75
C PRO A 23 -6.70 -17.17 10.14
N ALA A 24 -5.46 -16.92 9.68
CA ALA A 24 -4.88 -15.59 9.77
C ALA A 24 -5.91 -14.68 9.12
N GLY A 25 -6.70 -14.01 9.96
CA GLY A 25 -7.74 -13.13 9.48
C GLY A 25 -7.00 -12.07 8.71
N ALA A 26 -7.15 -12.06 7.38
CA ALA A 26 -6.92 -10.84 6.64
C ALA A 26 -7.76 -9.79 7.37
N ALA A 27 -7.08 -8.85 8.03
CA ALA A 27 -7.75 -7.77 8.72
C ALA A 27 -8.76 -7.18 7.73
N PRO A 28 -10.03 -6.96 8.14
CA PRO A 28 -11.00 -6.33 7.27
C PRO A 28 -10.54 -4.89 7.01
N GLY A 29 -9.82 -4.70 5.93
CA GLY A 29 -9.19 -3.45 5.53
C GLY A 29 -8.24 -3.74 4.39
N GLY A 30 -8.44 -3.10 3.24
CA GLY A 30 -7.53 -3.23 2.10
C GLY A 30 -6.09 -2.85 2.45
N ALA A 31 -5.16 -3.04 1.52
CA ALA A 31 -3.77 -2.61 1.71
C ALA A 31 -3.68 -1.10 2.01
N ALA A 32 -2.66 -0.71 2.76
CA ALA A 32 -2.12 0.64 2.73
C ALA A 32 -1.04 0.72 1.63
N TYR A 33 -0.68 1.92 1.19
CA TYR A 33 0.33 2.10 0.14
C TYR A 33 1.44 3.02 0.62
N LEU A 34 2.70 2.60 0.45
CA LEU A 34 3.87 3.40 0.79
C LEU A 34 4.71 3.64 -0.45
N ARG A 35 5.20 4.87 -0.61
CA ARG A 35 6.31 5.17 -1.52
C ARG A 35 7.33 6.08 -0.86
N LEU A 36 8.52 6.12 -1.44
CA LEU A 36 9.67 6.86 -0.95
C LEU A 36 10.06 7.92 -1.97
N ALA A 37 10.46 9.10 -1.49
CA ALA A 37 11.04 10.14 -2.31
C ALA A 37 12.34 10.65 -1.69
N HIS A 38 13.45 10.64 -2.43
CA HIS A 38 14.71 11.20 -1.95
C HIS A 38 14.89 12.60 -2.53
N LEU A 39 14.62 13.60 -1.71
CA LEU A 39 14.49 15.01 -2.08
C LEU A 39 15.54 15.91 -1.38
N SER A 40 16.60 15.32 -0.84
CA SER A 40 17.77 16.03 -0.33
C SER A 40 18.86 16.11 -1.40
N PRO A 41 19.24 17.33 -1.89
CA PRO A 41 20.13 17.49 -3.05
C PRO A 41 21.59 17.12 -2.80
N ASP A 42 22.07 17.27 -1.57
CA ASP A 42 23.46 17.05 -1.16
C ASP A 42 23.64 15.78 -0.31
N THR A 43 22.56 15.05 -0.03
CA THR A 43 22.65 13.72 0.61
C THR A 43 23.00 12.67 -0.45
N PRO A 44 24.10 11.90 -0.26
CA PRO A 44 24.44 10.78 -1.14
C PRO A 44 23.32 9.75 -1.24
N ALA A 45 23.36 8.91 -2.27
CA ALA A 45 22.41 7.82 -2.41
C ALA A 45 22.33 6.95 -1.14
N ALA A 46 21.12 6.54 -0.80
CA ALA A 46 20.81 5.86 0.46
C ALA A 46 20.02 4.58 0.22
N ASP A 47 20.25 3.59 1.07
CA ASP A 47 19.37 2.43 1.19
C ASP A 47 18.26 2.77 2.18
N VAL A 48 17.01 2.63 1.73
CA VAL A 48 15.85 2.94 2.56
C VAL A 48 15.19 1.66 3.02
N TYR A 49 15.21 1.45 4.34
CA TYR A 49 14.62 0.29 5.00
C TYR A 49 13.24 0.68 5.51
N VAL A 50 12.24 -0.13 5.18
CA VAL A 50 10.88 -0.03 5.68
C VAL A 50 10.63 -1.28 6.52
N ALA A 51 10.74 -1.15 7.83
CA ALA A 51 10.57 -2.25 8.77
C ALA A 51 9.14 -2.24 9.33
N SER A 52 8.42 -3.35 9.18
CA SER A 52 7.13 -3.51 9.86
C SER A 52 7.36 -3.78 11.33
N VAL A 53 6.60 -3.10 12.19
CA VAL A 53 6.61 -3.34 13.64
C VAL A 53 5.87 -4.63 14.00
N GLY A 54 4.83 -4.98 13.22
CA GLY A 54 3.94 -6.11 13.52
C GLY A 54 4.38 -7.45 12.91
N ASP A 55 4.95 -7.42 11.70
CA ASP A 55 5.41 -8.64 11.01
C ASP A 55 6.69 -8.37 10.21
N PRO A 56 7.87 -8.79 10.70
CA PRO A 56 9.14 -8.59 10.02
C PRO A 56 9.16 -9.09 8.56
N ALA A 57 8.34 -10.08 8.20
CA ALA A 57 8.26 -10.60 6.82
C ALA A 57 7.65 -9.59 5.82
N GLN A 58 6.97 -8.55 6.31
CA GLN A 58 6.46 -7.44 5.49
C GLN A 58 7.47 -6.32 5.28
N SER A 59 8.64 -6.43 5.90
CA SER A 59 9.70 -5.43 5.76
C SER A 59 10.36 -5.51 4.39
N PHE A 60 10.88 -4.38 3.92
CA PHE A 60 11.58 -4.32 2.65
C PHE A 60 12.60 -3.20 2.58
N VAL A 61 13.46 -3.26 1.55
CA VAL A 61 14.51 -2.29 1.30
C VAL A 61 14.40 -1.77 -0.13
N LEU A 62 14.65 -0.47 -0.28
CA LEU A 62 14.85 0.21 -1.55
C LEU A 62 16.33 0.61 -1.63
N PRO A 63 17.16 -0.11 -2.39
CA PRO A 63 18.59 0.15 -2.43
C PRO A 63 18.94 1.35 -3.33
N GLY A 64 19.98 2.11 -2.94
CA GLY A 64 20.62 3.11 -3.79
C GLY A 64 19.70 4.22 -4.30
N VAL A 65 18.73 4.66 -3.49
CA VAL A 65 17.82 5.75 -3.86
C VAL A 65 18.58 7.07 -3.80
N GLY A 66 18.67 7.77 -4.94
CA GLY A 66 19.39 9.05 -5.07
C GLY A 66 18.46 10.25 -5.23
N TYR A 67 19.04 11.45 -5.23
CA TYR A 67 18.29 12.70 -5.33
C TYR A 67 17.35 12.78 -6.55
N GLY A 68 16.10 13.19 -6.28
CA GLY A 68 15.00 13.28 -7.24
C GLY A 68 14.30 11.94 -7.49
N ALA A 69 14.77 10.82 -6.94
CA ALA A 69 14.12 9.54 -7.14
C ALA A 69 12.82 9.43 -6.32
N VAL A 70 11.76 8.95 -6.98
CA VAL A 70 10.48 8.59 -6.36
C VAL A 70 10.21 7.13 -6.66
N SER A 71 10.02 6.30 -5.63
CA SER A 71 9.68 4.89 -5.83
C SER A 71 8.23 4.74 -6.32
N PRO A 72 7.89 3.62 -6.98
CA PRO A 72 6.49 3.22 -7.11
C PRO A 72 5.83 3.05 -5.74
N TYR A 73 4.50 3.17 -5.71
CA TYR A 73 3.72 2.73 -4.54
C TYR A 73 3.84 1.23 -4.36
N ARG A 74 4.11 0.82 -3.13
CA ARG A 74 4.10 -0.56 -2.70
C ARG A 74 2.92 -0.81 -1.77
N PRO A 75 2.05 -1.78 -2.07
CA PRO A 75 1.03 -2.20 -1.12
C PRO A 75 1.68 -2.87 0.09
N VAL A 76 1.23 -2.52 1.27
CA VAL A 76 1.64 -3.10 2.55
C VAL A 76 0.41 -3.40 3.40
N PRO A 77 0.47 -4.40 4.28
CA PRO A 77 -0.57 -4.56 5.30
C PRO A 77 -0.72 -3.29 6.16
N PRO A 78 -1.93 -2.94 6.61
CA PRO A 78 -2.10 -1.84 7.56
C PRO A 78 -1.32 -2.09 8.85
N GLY A 79 -0.67 -1.04 9.38
CA GLY A 79 0.11 -1.14 10.61
C GLY A 79 1.20 -0.08 10.72
N ALA A 80 1.96 -0.12 11.81
CA ALA A 80 3.09 0.77 12.03
C ALA A 80 4.35 0.27 11.31
N TYR A 81 5.04 1.20 10.64
CA TYR A 81 6.29 0.96 9.93
C TYR A 81 7.35 1.96 10.37
N VAL A 82 8.58 1.48 10.60
CA VAL A 82 9.74 2.35 10.79
C VAL A 82 10.47 2.47 9.46
N VAL A 83 10.55 3.70 8.96
CA VAL A 83 11.30 4.03 7.74
C VAL A 83 12.65 4.61 8.15
N SER A 84 13.73 4.06 7.62
CA SER A 84 15.09 4.44 7.99
C SER A 84 15.97 4.56 6.76
N MET A 85 16.68 5.69 6.63
CA MET A 85 17.68 5.89 5.58
C MET A 85 19.07 5.54 6.13
N ARG A 86 19.80 4.70 5.41
CA ARG A 86 21.20 4.35 5.67
C ARG A 86 22.05 4.72 4.46
N ALA A 87 23.34 4.97 4.68
CA ALA A 87 24.27 5.13 3.56
C ALA A 87 24.20 3.90 2.64
N ALA A 88 24.18 4.12 1.32
CA ALA A 88 24.06 3.02 0.36
C ALA A 88 25.19 1.99 0.54
N GLY A 89 24.83 0.71 0.56
CA GLY A 89 25.75 -0.41 0.76
C GLY A 89 26.24 -0.60 2.19
N ALA A 90 25.79 0.20 3.15
CA ALA A 90 26.08 -0.04 4.57
C ALA A 90 25.39 -1.32 5.06
N ALA A 91 26.01 -1.97 6.05
CA ALA A 91 25.39 -3.13 6.70
C ALA A 91 24.03 -2.73 7.32
N GLU A 92 23.04 -3.62 7.27
CA GLU A 92 21.70 -3.37 7.83
C GLU A 92 21.73 -3.01 9.33
N SER A 93 22.71 -3.53 10.07
CA SER A 93 22.95 -3.24 11.48
C SER A 93 23.57 -1.86 11.73
N SER A 94 23.93 -1.09 10.70
CA SER A 94 24.48 0.25 10.86
C SER A 94 23.40 1.20 11.40
N PRO A 95 23.80 2.21 12.19
CA PRO A 95 22.86 3.25 12.60
C PRO A 95 22.27 3.96 11.38
N PRO A 96 20.96 4.26 11.37
CA PRO A 96 20.37 5.08 10.32
C PRO A 96 20.83 6.53 10.43
N VAL A 97 20.94 7.20 9.29
CA VAL A 97 21.22 8.64 9.21
C VAL A 97 20.00 9.42 9.71
N VAL A 98 18.81 8.98 9.30
CA VAL A 98 17.52 9.51 9.73
C VAL A 98 16.48 8.40 9.71
N SER A 99 15.49 8.50 10.59
CA SER A 99 14.37 7.57 10.65
C SER A 99 13.08 8.28 11.05
N THR A 100 11.96 7.74 10.60
CA THR A 100 10.61 8.17 11.00
C THR A 100 9.69 6.96 11.12
N THR A 101 8.51 7.16 11.70
CA THR A 101 7.46 6.15 11.79
C THR A 101 6.27 6.55 10.92
N VAL A 102 5.64 5.58 10.28
CA VAL A 102 4.40 5.74 9.52
C VAL A 102 3.36 4.78 10.10
N ASP A 103 2.22 5.31 10.52
CA ASP A 103 1.05 4.52 10.87
C ASP A 103 0.17 4.35 9.62
N ALA A 104 0.45 3.29 8.86
CA ALA A 104 -0.16 3.05 7.57
C ALA A 104 -1.58 2.48 7.73
N ALA A 105 -2.59 3.30 7.47
CA ALA A 105 -3.99 2.89 7.55
C ALA A 105 -4.51 2.25 6.25
N ALA A 106 -5.42 1.28 6.39
CA ALA A 106 -6.04 0.59 5.27
C ALA A 106 -6.71 1.57 4.29
N GLY A 107 -6.45 1.40 3.00
CA GLY A 107 -7.02 2.25 1.95
C GLY A 107 -6.38 3.63 1.79
N ASN A 108 -5.35 3.96 2.58
CA ASN A 108 -4.61 5.21 2.46
C ASN A 108 -3.26 5.00 1.75
N ALA A 109 -2.72 6.09 1.19
CA ALA A 109 -1.40 6.12 0.59
C ALA A 109 -0.53 7.19 1.24
N TYR A 110 0.77 6.91 1.34
CA TYR A 110 1.75 7.77 1.99
C TYR A 110 3.03 7.88 1.16
N THR A 111 3.57 9.10 1.08
CA THR A 111 4.92 9.36 0.59
C THR A 111 5.81 9.70 1.78
N VAL A 112 6.88 8.92 2.01
CA VAL A 112 7.93 9.32 2.94
C VAL A 112 9.04 9.99 2.16
N ALA A 113 9.15 11.31 2.33
CA ALA A 113 10.08 12.16 1.60
C ALA A 113 11.28 12.53 2.49
N GLY A 114 12.49 12.20 2.04
CA GLY A 114 13.72 12.72 2.64
C GLY A 114 14.02 14.11 2.11
N THR A 115 13.85 15.13 2.92
CA THR A 115 13.93 16.55 2.53
C THR A 115 14.98 17.31 3.33
N GLY A 116 15.38 18.49 2.84
CA GLY A 116 16.40 19.32 3.48
C GLY A 116 17.81 19.03 2.98
N LEU A 117 18.80 19.74 3.50
CA LEU A 117 20.21 19.46 3.22
C LEU A 117 20.71 18.30 4.10
N SER A 118 21.83 17.68 3.74
CA SER A 118 22.37 16.53 4.49
C SER A 118 22.62 16.84 5.97
N ALA A 119 22.97 18.08 6.31
CA ALA A 119 23.16 18.53 7.69
C ALA A 119 21.86 18.68 8.49
N GLU A 120 20.73 18.87 7.80
CA GLU A 120 19.39 19.08 8.35
C GLU A 120 18.39 18.07 7.78
N LEU A 121 18.88 16.88 7.41
CA LEU A 121 18.10 15.88 6.71
C LEU A 121 16.93 15.43 7.58
N GLY A 122 15.71 15.59 7.07
CA GLY A 122 14.48 15.15 7.71
C GLY A 122 13.73 14.15 6.85
N LEU A 123 12.92 13.30 7.48
CA LEU A 123 11.91 12.49 6.80
C LEU A 123 10.52 13.06 7.11
N SER A 124 9.84 13.51 6.06
CA SER A 124 8.45 13.97 6.13
C SER A 124 7.51 12.87 5.63
N VAL A 125 6.47 12.55 6.40
CA VAL A 125 5.40 11.64 5.98
C VAL A 125 4.28 12.49 5.39
N LEU A 126 4.00 12.33 4.10
CA LEU A 126 2.95 13.04 3.40
C LEU A 126 1.77 12.09 3.18
N ASP A 127 0.58 12.50 3.62
CA ASP A 127 -0.67 11.85 3.26
C ASP A 127 -0.98 12.12 1.79
N ASP A 128 -1.06 11.06 0.99
CA ASP A 128 -1.35 11.19 -0.44
C ASP A 128 -2.84 11.12 -0.69
N ARG A 129 -3.32 12.03 -1.54
CA ARG A 129 -4.72 12.08 -1.92
C ARG A 129 -5.06 10.90 -2.84
N LEU A 130 -6.06 10.12 -2.44
CA LEU A 130 -6.60 9.01 -3.25
C LEU A 130 -8.03 9.26 -3.71
N ASP A 131 -8.74 10.21 -3.10
CA ASP A 131 -10.07 10.62 -3.51
C ASP A 131 -10.06 11.33 -4.87
N MET A 132 -11.18 11.16 -5.56
CA MET A 132 -11.37 11.73 -6.88
C MET A 132 -11.49 13.26 -6.77
N PRO A 133 -10.71 14.04 -7.54
CA PRO A 133 -10.85 15.48 -7.61
C PRO A 133 -12.26 15.88 -8.10
N ALA A 134 -12.63 17.14 -7.90
CA ALA A 134 -13.88 17.66 -8.43
C ALA A 134 -14.02 17.40 -9.94
N ALA A 135 -15.25 17.16 -10.40
CA ALA A 135 -15.51 16.84 -11.81
C ALA A 135 -14.88 17.89 -12.75
N GLY A 136 -14.10 17.43 -13.73
CA GLY A 136 -13.40 18.32 -14.66
C GLY A 136 -12.15 19.00 -14.09
N ARG A 137 -11.59 18.51 -12.97
CA ARG A 137 -10.34 18.99 -12.36
C ARG A 137 -9.36 17.82 -12.13
N ALA A 138 -8.10 18.17 -11.93
CA ALA A 138 -7.08 17.30 -11.35
C ALA A 138 -6.58 17.93 -10.04
N SER A 139 -6.21 17.10 -9.06
CA SER A 139 -5.56 17.60 -7.83
C SER A 139 -4.04 17.58 -8.01
N VAL A 140 -3.38 18.67 -7.64
CA VAL A 140 -1.92 18.79 -7.74
C VAL A 140 -1.37 19.35 -6.43
N ARG A 141 -0.28 18.77 -5.93
CA ARG A 141 0.57 19.39 -4.89
C ARG A 141 1.96 19.71 -5.45
N VAL A 142 2.65 20.67 -4.86
CA VAL A 142 4.07 20.94 -5.14
C VAL A 142 4.91 20.50 -3.96
N ILE A 143 6.06 19.88 -4.24
CA ILE A 143 7.12 19.62 -3.28
C ILE A 143 8.37 20.34 -3.76
N ASN A 144 8.84 21.33 -3.00
CA ASN A 144 10.05 22.06 -3.37
C ASN A 144 11.28 21.41 -2.75
N ALA A 145 12.07 20.75 -3.58
CA ALA A 145 13.34 20.13 -3.23
C ALA A 145 14.54 20.81 -3.93
N ALA A 146 14.33 21.96 -4.57
CA ALA A 146 15.36 22.71 -5.28
C ALA A 146 15.99 23.75 -4.33
N VAL A 147 17.29 23.62 -4.07
CA VAL A 147 18.03 24.58 -3.25
C VAL A 147 18.37 25.84 -4.05
N SER A 148 18.47 25.75 -5.38
CA SER A 148 18.70 26.92 -6.24
C SER A 148 17.54 27.93 -6.25
N ALA A 149 16.34 27.50 -5.86
CA ALA A 149 15.17 28.34 -5.68
C ALA A 149 14.49 28.07 -4.32
N PRO A 150 15.01 28.67 -3.22
CA PRO A 150 14.57 28.37 -1.87
C PRO A 150 13.10 28.68 -1.57
N VAL A 151 12.48 29.58 -2.33
CA VAL A 151 11.06 29.91 -2.25
C VAL A 151 10.55 30.12 -3.66
N VAL A 152 9.44 29.48 -4.01
CA VAL A 152 8.86 29.53 -5.35
C VAL A 152 7.35 29.67 -5.33
N ASP A 153 6.82 30.26 -6.38
CA ASP A 153 5.41 30.17 -6.74
C ASP A 153 5.25 29.23 -7.94
N CYS A 154 4.13 28.51 -7.99
CA CYS A 154 3.81 27.57 -9.06
C CYS A 154 2.38 27.82 -9.56
N GLY A 155 2.24 27.90 -10.88
CA GLY A 155 1.00 28.28 -11.52
C GLY A 155 0.93 27.84 -12.97
N ARG A 156 -0.22 28.07 -13.61
CA ARG A 156 -0.29 28.03 -15.06
C ARG A 156 0.38 29.29 -15.61
N ALA A 157 1.20 29.17 -16.64
CA ALA A 157 1.93 30.28 -17.23
C ALA A 157 1.01 31.48 -17.55
N GLY A 158 1.41 32.67 -17.10
CA GLY A 158 0.66 33.92 -17.30
C GLY A 158 -0.65 34.04 -16.49
N GLN A 159 -0.88 33.14 -15.53
CA GLN A 159 -1.99 33.23 -14.58
C GLN A 159 -1.48 33.33 -13.15
N GLU A 160 -2.40 33.65 -12.24
CA GLU A 160 -2.08 33.71 -10.82
C GLU A 160 -1.65 32.33 -10.29
N PRO A 161 -0.55 32.23 -9.52
CA PRO A 161 -0.09 30.96 -8.98
C PRO A 161 -1.08 30.39 -7.96
N TRP A 162 -1.30 29.08 -8.03
CA TRP A 162 -2.15 28.34 -7.10
C TRP A 162 -1.37 27.84 -5.88
N ALA A 163 -0.05 27.67 -6.02
CA ALA A 163 0.87 27.37 -4.94
C ALA A 163 1.82 28.56 -4.78
N ARG A 164 1.88 29.13 -3.59
CA ARG A 164 2.70 30.30 -3.28
C ARG A 164 3.65 30.05 -2.14
N ASP A 165 4.75 30.79 -2.16
CA ASP A 165 5.74 30.81 -1.09
C ASP A 165 6.19 29.39 -0.68
N VAL A 166 6.32 28.49 -1.66
CA VAL A 166 6.67 27.09 -1.41
C VAL A 166 8.15 27.02 -1.06
N ALA A 167 8.44 26.96 0.23
CA ALA A 167 9.80 26.94 0.74
C ALA A 167 10.51 25.60 0.44
N PHE A 168 11.84 25.64 0.27
CA PHE A 168 12.68 24.47 0.13
C PHE A 168 12.48 23.51 1.31
N GLY A 169 12.41 22.21 1.00
CA GLY A 169 12.15 21.15 1.96
C GLY A 169 10.69 21.04 2.41
N THR A 170 9.77 21.79 1.79
CA THR A 170 8.34 21.77 2.14
C THR A 170 7.46 21.28 0.98
N SER A 171 6.19 21.02 1.29
CA SER A 171 5.18 20.70 0.29
C SER A 171 3.90 21.49 0.55
N THR A 172 3.13 21.71 -0.50
CA THR A 172 1.79 22.30 -0.40
C THR A 172 0.75 21.24 -0.05
N GLY A 173 -0.44 21.70 0.36
CA GLY A 173 -1.65 20.91 0.19
C GLY A 173 -1.97 20.69 -1.30
N TYR A 174 -2.94 19.82 -1.57
CA TYR A 174 -3.46 19.62 -2.92
C TYR A 174 -4.40 20.75 -3.33
N ALA A 175 -4.17 21.32 -4.50
CA ALA A 175 -5.08 22.27 -5.16
C ALA A 175 -5.73 21.61 -6.38
N ASP A 176 -7.02 21.88 -6.60
CA ASP A 176 -7.71 21.44 -7.80
C ASP A 176 -7.47 22.43 -8.94
N VAL A 177 -6.87 21.97 -10.04
CA VAL A 177 -6.44 22.79 -11.19
C VAL A 177 -7.14 22.34 -12.49
N PRO A 178 -7.17 23.19 -13.54
CA PRO A 178 -7.78 22.84 -14.82
C PRO A 178 -7.14 21.62 -15.48
N LEU A 179 -7.94 20.77 -16.11
CA LEU A 179 -7.48 19.65 -16.93
C LEU A 179 -6.81 20.09 -18.23
N GLY A 180 -6.23 19.12 -18.93
CA GLY A 180 -5.68 19.26 -20.27
C GLY A 180 -4.21 19.62 -20.28
N THR A 181 -3.73 20.05 -21.44
CA THR A 181 -2.33 20.40 -21.66
C THR A 181 -2.12 21.91 -21.49
N TRP A 182 -1.16 22.28 -20.65
CA TRP A 182 -0.75 23.66 -20.42
C TRP A 182 0.64 23.71 -19.80
N ASP A 183 1.27 24.87 -19.82
CA ASP A 183 2.60 25.05 -19.23
C ASP A 183 2.49 25.40 -17.75
N LEU A 184 3.05 24.53 -16.92
CA LEU A 184 3.36 24.85 -15.53
C LEU A 184 4.53 25.82 -15.51
N GLU A 185 4.31 26.98 -14.88
CA GLU A 185 5.32 28.00 -14.64
C GLU A 185 5.74 27.96 -13.18
N VAL A 186 7.05 27.94 -12.95
CA VAL A 186 7.67 28.07 -11.63
C VAL A 186 8.43 29.38 -11.59
N THR A 187 8.09 30.25 -10.65
CA THR A 187 8.75 31.56 -10.48
C THR A 187 9.46 31.63 -9.14
N ALA A 188 10.60 32.30 -9.11
CA ALA A 188 11.36 32.62 -7.91
C ALA A 188 11.80 34.08 -7.96
N ALA A 189 11.55 34.84 -6.89
CA ALA A 189 11.84 36.27 -6.82
C ALA A 189 11.32 37.05 -8.05
N GLY A 190 10.10 36.74 -8.50
CA GLY A 190 9.43 37.40 -9.63
C GLY A 190 9.97 37.06 -11.02
N ARG A 191 10.83 36.04 -11.15
CA ARG A 191 11.35 35.56 -12.45
C ARG A 191 11.01 34.10 -12.68
N THR A 192 10.68 33.73 -13.90
CA THR A 192 10.50 32.33 -14.30
C THR A 192 11.84 31.59 -14.20
N VAL A 193 11.88 30.55 -13.38
CA VAL A 193 13.06 29.69 -13.17
C VAL A 193 12.92 28.31 -13.82
N ALA A 194 11.68 27.85 -14.03
CA ALA A 194 11.40 26.65 -14.79
C ALA A 194 10.03 26.74 -15.49
N THR A 195 9.89 26.01 -16.59
CA THR A 195 8.63 25.79 -17.28
C THR A 195 8.53 24.32 -17.66
N LEU A 196 7.36 23.71 -17.46
CA LEU A 196 7.10 22.31 -17.80
C LEU A 196 5.76 22.19 -18.52
N PRO A 197 5.72 21.69 -19.76
CA PRO A 197 4.45 21.30 -20.37
C PRO A 197 3.87 20.11 -19.59
N VAL A 198 2.71 20.32 -18.96
CA VAL A 198 1.99 19.28 -18.22
C VAL A 198 0.75 18.85 -19.00
N THR A 199 0.37 17.57 -18.85
CA THR A 199 -0.93 17.06 -19.30
C THR A 199 -1.63 16.43 -18.12
N LEU A 200 -2.73 17.04 -17.68
CA LEU A 200 -3.50 16.60 -16.53
C LEU A 200 -4.81 15.95 -17.00
N ASP A 201 -4.97 14.68 -16.68
CA ASP A 201 -6.14 13.90 -17.05
C ASP A 201 -7.21 13.94 -15.98
N THR A 202 -8.43 13.60 -16.39
CA THR A 202 -9.57 13.48 -15.47
C THR A 202 -9.30 12.47 -14.37
N ASN A 203 -9.82 12.76 -13.17
CA ASN A 203 -9.76 11.87 -12.01
C ASN A 203 -8.35 11.48 -11.60
N SER A 204 -7.36 12.32 -11.88
CA SER A 204 -5.97 12.07 -11.50
C SER A 204 -5.49 13.04 -10.44
N VAL A 205 -4.62 12.50 -9.59
CA VAL A 205 -3.88 13.21 -8.56
C VAL A 205 -2.41 13.22 -8.97
N TYR A 206 -1.76 14.37 -8.81
CA TYR A 206 -0.36 14.56 -9.20
C TYR A 206 0.46 15.23 -8.10
N SER A 207 1.74 14.89 -8.07
CA SER A 207 2.78 15.61 -7.35
C SER A 207 3.73 16.26 -8.36
N VAL A 208 3.93 17.57 -8.24
CA VAL A 208 5.02 18.28 -8.92
C VAL A 208 6.20 18.30 -7.97
N LEU A 209 7.32 17.73 -8.42
CA LEU A 209 8.59 17.82 -7.72
C LEU A 209 9.45 18.90 -8.37
N LEU A 210 9.98 19.81 -7.56
CA LEU A 210 10.96 20.79 -8.02
C LEU A 210 12.32 20.35 -7.50
N VAL A 211 13.25 20.06 -8.41
CA VAL A 211 14.58 19.54 -8.08
C VAL A 211 15.66 20.32 -8.86
N ASP A 212 16.89 20.30 -8.38
CA ASP A 212 18.02 20.87 -9.10
C ASP A 212 18.61 19.87 -10.10
N ARG A 213 18.68 20.26 -11.37
CA ARG A 213 19.33 19.50 -12.45
C ARG A 213 20.28 20.43 -13.20
N GLY A 214 21.55 20.07 -13.26
CA GLY A 214 22.56 20.88 -13.97
C GLY A 214 22.70 22.32 -13.43
N GLY A 215 22.39 22.55 -12.15
CA GLY A 215 22.45 23.87 -11.52
C GLY A 215 21.24 24.77 -11.72
N ALA A 216 20.13 24.25 -12.27
CA ALA A 216 18.87 24.97 -12.43
C ALA A 216 17.69 24.14 -11.89
N VAL A 217 16.59 24.83 -11.57
CA VAL A 217 15.33 24.18 -11.20
C VAL A 217 14.77 23.41 -12.39
N ALA A 218 14.44 22.15 -12.16
CA ALA A 218 13.63 21.32 -13.04
C ALA A 218 12.33 20.96 -12.30
N ALA A 219 11.20 21.11 -13.01
CA ALA A 219 9.92 20.60 -12.55
C ALA A 219 9.69 19.21 -13.15
N GLU A 220 9.28 18.26 -12.32
CA GLU A 220 8.97 16.89 -12.70
C GLU A 220 7.52 16.57 -12.26
N LEU A 221 6.68 16.13 -13.19
CA LEU A 221 5.29 15.76 -12.91
C LEU A 221 5.18 14.26 -12.65
N HIS A 222 4.75 13.90 -11.45
CA HIS A 222 4.45 12.53 -11.08
C HIS A 222 2.94 12.34 -10.93
N ARG A 223 2.40 11.32 -11.60
CA ARG A 223 1.02 10.89 -11.33
C ARG A 223 1.01 9.99 -10.11
N ASP A 224 0.21 10.36 -9.13
CA ASP A 224 0.05 9.62 -7.87
C ASP A 224 -1.09 8.60 -7.97
N SER A 225 -2.19 8.98 -8.61
CA SER A 225 -3.37 8.14 -8.79
C SER A 225 -4.11 8.47 -10.08
N SER A 226 -4.83 7.48 -10.62
CA SER A 226 -5.83 7.65 -11.67
C SER A 226 -7.09 6.88 -11.28
N GLY A 227 -8.20 7.59 -11.09
CA GLY A 227 -9.51 6.99 -11.03
C GLY A 227 -9.96 6.64 -12.44
N THR A 228 -9.97 5.37 -12.80
CA THR A 228 -10.59 4.94 -14.05
C THR A 228 -12.09 5.24 -13.98
N ALA A 229 -12.52 6.33 -14.62
CA ALA A 229 -13.92 6.54 -14.94
C ALA A 229 -14.14 6.19 -16.40
N GLU A 230 -14.30 4.90 -16.68
CA GLU A 230 -15.29 4.50 -17.66
C GLU A 230 -16.45 3.89 -16.90
N VAL A 231 -17.50 4.68 -16.65
CA VAL A 231 -18.82 4.09 -16.45
C VAL A 231 -19.24 3.56 -17.81
N PRO A 232 -19.52 2.26 -17.98
CA PRO A 232 -20.10 1.77 -19.23
C PRO A 232 -21.42 2.52 -19.49
N ARG A 233 -21.43 3.44 -20.46
CA ARG A 233 -22.69 3.93 -21.03
C ARG A 233 -23.16 2.89 -22.04
N GLY A 234 -23.97 1.96 -21.56
CA GLY A 234 -24.60 0.97 -22.41
C GLY A 234 -25.02 -0.26 -21.63
N GLY A 235 -26.06 -0.14 -20.81
CA GLY A 235 -26.88 -1.31 -20.55
C GLY A 235 -27.51 -1.72 -21.87
N VAL A 236 -27.06 -2.82 -22.46
CA VAL A 236 -27.89 -3.49 -23.46
C VAL A 236 -28.91 -4.32 -22.69
N GLU A 237 -30.17 -3.86 -22.75
CA GLU A 237 -31.34 -4.72 -22.60
C GLU A 237 -31.21 -5.87 -23.61
N THR A 238 -30.60 -6.98 -23.19
CA THR A 238 -30.78 -8.26 -23.86
C THR A 238 -31.72 -9.08 -23.00
N GLY A 239 -33.01 -8.81 -23.19
CA GLY A 239 -34.06 -9.65 -22.67
C GLY A 239 -33.92 -11.10 -23.15
N LEU A 240 -34.32 -12.00 -22.25
CA LEU A 240 -34.88 -13.33 -22.46
C LEU A 240 -33.99 -14.43 -23.09
N GLY A 241 -33.53 -15.34 -22.22
CA GLY A 241 -33.19 -16.72 -22.56
C GLY A 241 -32.17 -17.31 -21.57
N GLY A 242 -32.38 -18.39 -20.84
CA GLY A 242 -33.49 -19.32 -20.72
C GLY A 242 -33.24 -20.21 -19.50
N THR A 243 -34.28 -20.81 -18.97
CA THR A 243 -34.22 -21.86 -17.96
C THR A 243 -33.46 -23.08 -18.49
N ALA A 244 -32.33 -23.41 -17.86
CA ALA A 244 -31.79 -24.77 -17.82
C ALA A 244 -31.09 -24.95 -16.47
N GLY A 245 -31.74 -25.66 -15.55
CA GLY A 245 -31.09 -26.12 -14.32
C GLY A 245 -30.08 -27.23 -14.61
N VAL A 246 -29.04 -27.33 -13.78
CA VAL A 246 -28.56 -28.54 -13.08
C VAL A 246 -27.53 -28.05 -12.06
N GLY A 247 -27.72 -28.39 -10.78
CA GLY A 247 -26.81 -28.03 -9.67
C GLY A 247 -25.45 -28.75 -9.74
N PRO A 248 -24.45 -28.31 -8.96
CA PRO A 248 -23.07 -28.77 -9.09
C PRO A 248 -22.87 -30.20 -8.55
N PRO A 249 -22.34 -31.16 -9.33
CA PRO A 249 -21.94 -32.46 -8.81
C PRO A 249 -20.45 -32.42 -8.43
N HIS A 250 -20.10 -31.76 -7.31
CA HIS A 250 -18.77 -31.95 -6.68
C HIS A 250 -18.70 -31.61 -5.18
N LEU A 251 -19.85 -31.51 -4.49
CA LEU A 251 -19.92 -31.48 -3.02
C LEU A 251 -20.63 -32.70 -2.40
N ALA A 252 -20.60 -33.84 -3.10
CA ALA A 252 -21.15 -35.11 -2.61
C ALA A 252 -20.07 -36.20 -2.39
N GLY A 253 -18.80 -35.81 -2.23
CA GLY A 253 -17.66 -36.72 -2.12
C GLY A 253 -17.00 -36.84 -0.74
N PHE A 254 -17.46 -36.12 0.30
CA PHE A 254 -16.74 -36.10 1.59
C PHE A 254 -17.59 -36.28 2.87
N VAL A 255 -18.87 -36.65 2.75
CA VAL A 255 -19.72 -37.02 3.92
C VAL A 255 -20.10 -38.51 3.93
N ALA A 256 -19.71 -39.29 2.91
CA ALA A 256 -20.04 -40.72 2.81
C ALA A 256 -18.96 -41.68 3.36
N ALA A 257 -17.94 -41.20 4.08
CA ALA A 257 -16.87 -42.03 4.64
C ALA A 257 -16.92 -42.22 6.17
N LEU A 258 -17.89 -41.62 6.88
CA LEU A 258 -18.03 -41.74 8.35
C LEU A 258 -19.31 -42.44 8.82
N SER A 259 -20.22 -42.81 7.91
CA SER A 259 -21.44 -43.56 8.25
C SER A 259 -21.34 -45.08 8.06
N VAL A 260 -20.27 -45.59 7.44
CA VAL A 260 -20.04 -47.04 7.27
C VAL A 260 -19.26 -47.68 8.43
N LEU A 261 -18.46 -46.89 9.17
CA LEU A 261 -17.70 -47.42 10.32
C LEU A 261 -18.55 -47.52 11.61
N GLY A 262 -19.59 -46.69 11.77
CA GLY A 262 -20.49 -46.72 12.92
C GLY A 262 -21.47 -47.91 12.94
N VAL A 263 -21.84 -48.43 11.77
CA VAL A 263 -22.80 -49.54 11.65
C VAL A 263 -22.14 -50.90 11.95
N LEU A 264 -20.85 -51.08 11.67
CA LEU A 264 -20.13 -52.33 11.96
C LEU A 264 -19.85 -52.54 13.46
N VAL A 265 -19.65 -51.46 14.23
CA VAL A 265 -19.45 -51.54 15.69
C VAL A 265 -20.77 -51.85 16.41
N ALA A 266 -21.91 -51.35 15.92
CA ALA A 266 -23.22 -51.63 16.50
C ALA A 266 -23.72 -53.08 16.29
N VAL A 267 -23.30 -53.74 15.22
CA VAL A 267 -23.65 -55.15 14.94
C VAL A 267 -22.81 -56.12 15.78
N ALA A 268 -21.53 -55.82 16.02
CA ALA A 268 -20.66 -56.67 16.85
C ALA A 268 -21.09 -56.70 18.33
N VAL A 269 -21.55 -55.56 18.88
CA VAL A 269 -22.02 -55.48 20.29
C VAL A 269 -23.38 -56.17 20.49
N ARG A 270 -24.20 -56.29 19.44
CA ARG A 270 -25.53 -56.92 19.50
C ARG A 270 -25.50 -58.45 19.32
N ALA A 271 -24.45 -58.98 18.71
CA ALA A 271 -24.25 -60.43 18.57
C ALA A 271 -23.76 -61.08 19.89
N ASP A 272 -22.89 -60.40 20.64
CA ASP A 272 -22.32 -60.93 21.89
C ASP A 272 -23.33 -60.94 23.07
N SER A 273 -24.33 -60.05 23.03
CA SER A 273 -25.40 -60.00 24.04
C SER A 273 -26.52 -61.04 23.86
N ARG A 274 -26.57 -61.74 22.71
CA ARG A 274 -27.51 -62.84 22.45
C ARG A 274 -26.91 -64.22 22.68
N ALA A 275 -25.59 -64.36 22.73
CA ALA A 275 -24.91 -65.61 23.05
C ALA A 275 -24.79 -65.88 24.56
N ARG A 276 -25.26 -64.95 25.41
CA ARG A 276 -25.19 -65.02 26.89
C ARG A 276 -26.56 -64.93 27.58
N ARG A 277 -27.63 -65.37 26.91
CA ARG A 277 -28.94 -65.65 27.51
C ARG A 277 -29.30 -67.12 27.31
#